data_AF-A0A0R3T504-F1
#
_entry.id   AF-A0A0R3T504-F1
#
_cell.length_a   1.000
_cell.length_b   1.000
_cell.length_c   1.000
_cell.angle_alpha   90.00
_cell.angle_beta   90.00
_cell.angle_gamma   90.00
#
_symmetry.space_group_name_H-M   'P 1'
#
loop_
_entity.id
_entity.type
_entity.pdbx_description
1 polymer ?
#
loop_
_entity_poly.entity_id
_entity_poly.type
_entity_poly.pdbx_seq_one_letter_code
_entity_poly.pdbx_strand_id
1 'polypeptide(L)'
;MGLRDCLQVIAEGHSAMCKIFSVFLLLLSIGLIIGGSVLVHMNKKGVYGGEPTADEARHYAGGLALLILGFLVFFASILSCCCAFQLNIVGRIFER
;
A
#
# COMPACT_ATOMS: atom_id res chain seq x y z
N MET A 1 -24.77 -21.75 19.66
CA MET A 1 -23.83 -21.02 18.80
C MET A 1 -22.43 -21.39 19.28
N GLY A 2 -21.73 -22.22 18.51
CA GLY A 2 -20.40 -22.71 18.90
C GLY A 2 -19.33 -21.64 18.70
N LEU A 3 -18.21 -21.77 19.40
CA LEU A 3 -17.03 -20.90 19.24
C LEU A 3 -16.56 -20.80 17.77
N ARG A 4 -16.73 -21.89 17.01
CA ARG A 4 -16.47 -21.97 15.55
C ARG A 4 -17.38 -21.05 14.73
N ASP A 5 -18.67 -21.01 15.04
CA ASP A 5 -19.65 -20.18 14.31
C ASP A 5 -19.33 -18.69 14.55
N CYS A 6 -18.94 -18.34 15.77
CA CYS A 6 -18.54 -16.97 16.12
C CYS A 6 -17.23 -16.56 15.41
N LEU A 7 -16.24 -17.46 15.35
CA LEU A 7 -14.99 -17.25 14.61
C LEU A 7 -15.21 -17.10 13.10
N GLN A 8 -16.14 -17.86 12.51
CA GLN A 8 -16.47 -17.74 11.07
C GLN A 8 -17.09 -16.38 10.75
N VAL A 9 -18.06 -15.92 11.55
CA VAL A 9 -18.69 -14.60 11.35
C VAL A 9 -17.67 -13.46 11.46
N ILE A 10 -16.75 -13.55 12.43
CA ILE A 10 -15.67 -12.56 12.58
C ILE A 10 -14.72 -12.62 11.38
N ALA A 11 -14.32 -13.80 10.93
CA ALA A 11 -13.41 -13.97 9.79
C ALA A 11 -14.00 -13.47 8.46
N GLU A 12 -15.28 -13.74 8.21
CA GLU A 12 -15.98 -13.27 7.01
C GLU A 12 -16.13 -11.74 7.00
N GLY A 13 -16.53 -11.16 8.15
CA GLY A 13 -16.59 -9.70 8.32
C GLY A 13 -15.23 -9.04 8.12
N HIS A 14 -14.17 -9.61 8.70
CA HIS A 14 -12.81 -9.10 8.54
C HIS A 14 -12.31 -9.20 7.09
N SER A 15 -12.64 -10.29 6.38
CA SER A 15 -12.24 -10.50 4.98
C SER A 15 -12.82 -9.43 4.04
N ALA A 16 -14.11 -9.08 4.23
CA ALA A 16 -14.76 -8.02 3.45
C ALA A 16 -14.13 -6.63 3.74
N MET A 17 -13.91 -6.31 5.02
CA MET A 17 -13.28 -5.03 5.40
C MET A 17 -11.83 -4.94 4.92
N CYS A 18 -11.05 -6.03 5.00
CA CYS A 18 -9.68 -6.08 4.52
C CYS A 18 -9.57 -5.81 3.01
N LYS A 19 -10.51 -6.31 2.19
CA LYS A 19 -10.52 -6.03 0.74
C LYS A 19 -10.74 -4.54 0.46
N ILE A 20 -11.74 -3.94 1.10
CA ILE A 20 -12.07 -2.51 0.93
C ILE A 20 -10.88 -1.65 1.37
N PHE A 21 -10.35 -1.91 2.57
CA PHE A 21 -9.20 -1.20 3.10
C PHE A 21 -7.96 -1.36 2.23
N SER A 22 -7.73 -2.56 1.68
CA SER A 22 -6.63 -2.83 0.76
C SER A 22 -6.73 -2.02 -0.53
N VAL A 23 -7.93 -1.83 -1.09
CA VAL A 23 -8.12 -0.99 -2.29
C VAL A 23 -7.82 0.47 -1.99
N PHE A 24 -8.27 0.99 -0.84
CA PHE A 24 -7.94 2.35 -0.42
C PHE A 24 -6.44 2.56 -0.22
N LEU A 25 -5.76 1.62 0.44
CA LEU A 25 -4.31 1.65 0.60
C LEU A 25 -3.57 1.57 -0.75
N LEU A 26 -4.08 0.78 -1.69
CA LEU A 26 -3.52 0.71 -3.03
C LEU A 26 -3.60 2.07 -3.73
N LEU A 27 -4.78 2.73 -3.71
CA LEU A 27 -4.94 4.07 -4.29
C LEU A 27 -4.05 5.11 -3.60
N LEU A 28 -3.97 5.09 -2.27
CA LEU A 28 -3.08 5.96 -1.50
C LEU A 28 -1.61 5.74 -1.92
N SER A 29 -1.18 4.50 -2.05
CA SER A 29 0.19 4.15 -2.44
C SER A 29 0.52 4.65 -3.85
N ILE A 30 -0.40 4.54 -4.80
CA ILE A 30 -0.23 5.09 -6.15
C ILE A 30 -0.06 6.61 -6.08
N GLY A 31 -0.88 7.29 -5.28
CA GLY A 31 -0.75 8.74 -5.04
C GLY A 31 0.62 9.13 -4.46
N LEU A 32 1.10 8.38 -3.47
CA LEU A 32 2.43 8.59 -2.88
C LEU A 32 3.56 8.37 -3.88
N ILE A 33 3.46 7.34 -4.72
CA ILE A 33 4.46 7.03 -5.75
C ILE A 33 4.49 8.14 -6.81
N ILE A 34 3.33 8.59 -7.29
CA ILE A 34 3.24 9.68 -8.27
C ILE A 34 3.77 10.98 -7.66
N GLY A 35 3.30 11.36 -6.48
CA GLY A 35 3.74 12.57 -5.78
C GLY A 35 5.25 12.55 -5.50
N GLY A 36 5.78 11.44 -5.01
CA GLY A 36 7.21 11.23 -4.80
C GLY A 36 8.01 11.33 -6.09
N SER A 37 7.53 10.71 -7.19
CA SER A 37 8.17 10.77 -8.51
C SER A 37 8.26 12.19 -9.05
N VAL A 38 7.16 12.96 -8.93
CA VAL A 38 7.12 14.37 -9.36
C VAL A 38 8.10 15.20 -8.53
N LEU A 39 8.11 15.03 -7.20
CA LEU A 39 8.98 15.80 -6.32
C LEU A 39 10.47 15.49 -6.58
N VAL A 40 10.81 14.22 -6.81
CA VAL A 40 12.17 13.81 -7.22
C VAL A 40 12.53 14.41 -8.58
N HIS A 41 11.62 14.37 -9.56
CA HIS A 41 11.88 14.86 -10.91
C HIS A 41 12.13 16.38 -10.92
N MET A 42 11.30 17.15 -10.22
CA MET A 42 11.42 18.60 -10.14
C MET A 42 12.72 19.05 -9.48
N ASN A 43 13.19 18.32 -8.46
CA ASN A 43 14.39 18.68 -7.71
C ASN A 43 15.66 17.95 -8.19
N LYS A 44 15.57 17.08 -9.21
CA LYS A 44 16.72 16.35 -9.77
C LYS A 44 17.79 17.30 -10.32
N LYS A 45 17.39 18.40 -10.96
CA LYS A 45 18.35 19.34 -11.57
C LYS A 45 19.20 20.06 -10.52
N GLY A 46 18.62 20.42 -9.37
CA GLY A 46 19.36 21.04 -8.26
C GLY A 46 20.42 20.11 -7.68
N VAL A 47 20.14 18.81 -7.57
CA VAL A 47 21.06 17.82 -6.98
C VAL A 47 22.18 17.38 -7.93
N TYR A 48 21.90 17.23 -9.24
CA TYR A 48 22.88 16.70 -10.20
C TYR A 48 23.49 17.76 -11.13
N GLY A 49 22.99 18.99 -11.12
CA GLY A 49 23.44 20.09 -12.00
C GLY A 49 24.40 21.09 -11.36
N GLY A 50 24.74 20.92 -10.08
CA GLY A 50 25.57 21.86 -9.31
C GLY A 50 25.51 21.57 -7.80
N GLU A 51 25.87 22.54 -6.96
CA GLU A 51 25.62 22.48 -5.52
C GLU A 51 24.12 22.73 -5.23
N PRO A 52 23.35 21.72 -4.78
CA PRO A 52 21.95 21.90 -4.46
C PRO A 52 21.79 22.88 -3.31
N THR A 53 20.77 23.74 -3.41
CA THR A 53 20.32 24.47 -2.23
C THR A 53 19.80 23.48 -1.18
N ALA A 54 19.89 23.84 0.11
CA ALA A 54 19.43 22.98 1.20
C ALA A 54 17.96 22.57 1.03
N ASP A 55 17.13 23.43 0.45
CA ASP A 55 15.73 23.13 0.17
C ASP A 55 15.55 22.14 -0.98
N GLU A 56 16.29 22.25 -2.09
CA GLU A 56 16.22 21.27 -3.19
C GLU A 56 16.66 19.87 -2.74
N ALA A 57 17.72 19.79 -1.92
CA ALA A 57 18.18 18.53 -1.35
C ALA A 57 17.12 17.90 -0.43
N ARG A 58 16.47 18.72 0.41
CA ARG A 58 15.37 18.26 1.29
C ARG A 58 14.15 17.78 0.51
N HIS A 59 13.72 18.50 -0.52
CA HIS A 59 12.59 18.09 -1.34
C HIS A 59 12.90 16.83 -2.15
N TYR A 60 14.12 16.71 -2.67
CA TYR A 60 14.57 15.49 -3.36
C TYR A 60 14.55 14.28 -2.40
N ALA A 61 15.14 14.42 -1.21
CA ALA A 61 15.12 13.36 -0.18
C ALA A 61 13.70 13.02 0.28
N GLY A 62 12.85 14.04 0.47
CA GLY A 62 11.44 13.86 0.80
C GLY A 62 10.66 13.11 -0.30
N GLY A 63 10.92 13.43 -1.57
CA GLY A 63 10.35 12.70 -2.70
C GLY A 63 10.78 11.25 -2.73
N LEU A 64 12.05 10.98 -2.43
CA LEU A 64 12.61 9.63 -2.36
C LEU A 64 12.02 8.84 -1.19
N ALA A 65 11.80 9.48 -0.03
CA ALA A 65 11.10 8.87 1.10
C ALA A 65 9.64 8.54 0.77
N LEU A 66 8.93 9.42 0.07
CA LEU A 66 7.56 9.17 -0.41
C LEU A 66 7.50 7.99 -1.39
N LEU A 67 8.49 7.84 -2.27
CA LEU A 67 8.60 6.68 -3.16
C LEU A 67 8.78 5.39 -2.37
N ILE A 68 9.74 5.36 -1.43
CA ILE A 68 10.00 4.17 -0.61
C ILE A 68 8.75 3.78 0.18
N LEU A 69 8.12 4.76 0.85
CA LEU A 69 6.89 4.54 1.60
C LEU A 69 5.76 4.06 0.69
N GLY A 70 5.59 4.69 -0.47
CA GLY A 70 4.61 4.31 -1.48
C GLY A 70 4.78 2.87 -1.93
N PHE A 71 5.99 2.44 -2.28
CA PHE A 71 6.26 1.05 -2.66
C PHE A 71 5.98 0.06 -1.52
N LEU A 72 6.39 0.38 -0.28
CA LEU A 72 6.11 -0.49 0.87
C LEU A 72 4.61 -0.69 1.08
N VAL A 73 3.84 0.41 1.04
CA VAL A 73 2.37 0.34 1.18
C VAL A 73 1.74 -0.39 0.00
N PHE A 74 2.24 -0.18 -1.22
CA PHE A 74 1.78 -0.88 -2.41
C PHE A 74 1.95 -2.40 -2.28
N PHE A 75 3.15 -2.88 -1.94
CA PHE A 75 3.39 -4.31 -1.74
C PHE A 75 2.55 -4.88 -0.59
N ALA A 76 2.44 -4.19 0.54
CA ALA A 76 1.61 -4.61 1.66
C ALA A 76 0.13 -4.73 1.26
N SER A 77 -0.38 -3.78 0.46
CA SER A 77 -1.75 -3.82 -0.04
C SER A 77 -1.99 -5.01 -0.98
N ILE A 78 -1.06 -5.31 -1.89
CA ILE A 78 -1.18 -6.48 -2.77
C ILE A 78 -1.21 -7.77 -1.96
N LEU A 79 -0.29 -7.93 -1.00
CA LEU A 79 -0.23 -9.12 -0.14
C LEU A 79 -1.53 -9.29 0.66
N SER A 80 -2.05 -8.21 1.23
CA SER A 80 -3.33 -8.21 1.95
C SER A 80 -4.50 -8.64 1.05
N CYS A 81 -4.55 -8.10 -0.17
CA CYS A 81 -5.57 -8.47 -1.16
C CYS A 81 -5.47 -9.95 -1.56
N CYS A 82 -4.25 -10.45 -1.80
CA CYS A 82 -4.01 -11.86 -2.12
C CYS A 82 -4.45 -12.80 -0.98
N CYS A 83 -4.13 -12.47 0.27
CA CYS A 83 -4.56 -13.24 1.43
C CYS A 83 -6.09 -13.28 1.55
N ALA A 84 -6.77 -12.14 1.35
CA ALA A 84 -8.23 -12.09 1.40
C ALA A 84 -8.89 -12.88 0.25
N PHE A 85 -8.21 -13.02 -0.89
CA PHE A 85 -8.68 -13.84 -2.02
C PHE A 85 -8.47 -15.34 -1.77
N GLN A 86 -7.31 -15.72 -1.22
CA GLN A 86 -6.99 -17.11 -0.88
C GLN A 86 -7.94 -17.67 0.18
N LEU A 87 -8.25 -16.92 1.23
CA LEU A 87 -9.22 -17.33 2.26
C LEU A 87 -10.62 -17.57 1.68
N ASN A 88 -11.03 -16.75 0.71
CA ASN A 88 -12.32 -16.90 0.04
C ASN A 88 -12.40 -18.18 -0.81
N ILE A 89 -11.29 -18.56 -1.47
CA ILE A 89 -11.21 -19.81 -2.25
C ILE A 89 -11.20 -21.03 -1.34
N VAL A 90 -10.42 -21.02 -0.25
CA VAL A 90 -10.36 -22.14 0.71
C VAL A 90 -11.71 -22.39 1.36
N GLY A 91 -12.44 -21.33 1.74
CA GLY A 91 -13.81 -21.46 2.27
C GLY A 91 -14.75 -22.16 1.29
N ARG A 92 -14.71 -21.78 0.01
CA ARG A 92 -15.52 -22.39 -1.06
C ARG A 92 -15.17 -23.86 -1.34
N ILE A 93 -13.93 -24.27 -1.11
CA ILE A 93 -13.48 -25.65 -1.30
C ILE A 93 -13.92 -26.53 -0.13
N PHE A 94 -13.84 -26.02 1.11
CA PHE A 94 -14.24 -26.76 2.32
C PHE A 94 -15.76 -26.87 2.51
N GLU A 95 -16.55 -26.09 1.77
CA GLU A 95 -18.02 -26.14 1.76
C GLU A 95 -18.59 -27.15 0.74
N ARG A 96 -17.73 -27.78 -0.07
CA ARG A 96 -18.06 -28.98 -0.86
C ARG A 96 -17.65 -30.26 -0.13
#